data_AF-A0A966R139-F1
#
_entry.id   AF-A0A966R139-F1
#
_cell.length_a   1.000
_cell.length_b   1.000
_cell.length_c   1.000
_cell.angle_alpha   90.00
_cell.angle_beta   90.00
_cell.angle_gamma   90.00
#
_symmetry.space_group_name_H-M   'P 1'
#
loop_
_entity.id
_entity.type
_entity.pdbx_description
1 polymer ?
#
loop_
_entity_poly.entity_id
_entity_poly.type
_entity_poly.pdbx_seq_one_letter_code
_entity_poly.pdbx_strand_id
1 'polypeptide(L)'
;MQQNPKLTTEQKDVLFNKATEAPFSGALLHNDESGAYTCANCDAELFMSDTKFDSGSGWPSFYKPKAEDAVELVTDISHGMVRTEVVCKSCGGHLGHLFDDA
;
A
#
# COMPACT_ATOMS: atom_id res chain seq x y z
N MET A 1 -4.02 16.09 -9.71
CA MET A 1 -4.06 14.63 -9.50
C MET A 1 -5.41 14.14 -10.00
N GLN A 2 -5.43 13.19 -10.95
CA GLN A 2 -6.68 12.62 -11.46
C GLN A 2 -7.06 11.44 -10.54
N GLN A 3 -8.22 11.53 -9.90
CA GLN A 3 -8.72 10.48 -9.01
C GLN A 3 -9.55 9.48 -9.81
N ASN A 4 -9.31 8.18 -9.64
CA ASN A 4 -10.14 7.17 -10.27
C ASN A 4 -11.57 7.25 -9.69
N PRO A 5 -12.59 7.52 -10.53
CA PRO A 5 -13.97 7.68 -10.07
C PRO A 5 -14.57 6.38 -9.51
N LYS A 6 -13.94 5.22 -9.80
CA LYS A 6 -14.38 3.90 -9.32
C LYS A 6 -13.91 3.56 -7.91
N LEU A 7 -13.07 4.39 -7.29
CA LEU A 7 -12.61 4.16 -5.92
C LEU A 7 -13.79 4.20 -4.95
N THR A 8 -13.86 3.23 -4.04
CA THR A 8 -14.78 3.28 -2.90
C THR A 8 -14.39 4.40 -1.96
N THR A 9 -15.29 4.78 -1.05
CA THR A 9 -15.01 5.81 -0.04
C THR A 9 -13.81 5.41 0.82
N GLU A 10 -13.74 4.16 1.24
CA GLU A 10 -12.65 3.61 2.04
C GLU A 10 -11.32 3.68 1.29
N GLN A 11 -11.29 3.28 0.01
CA GLN A 11 -10.09 3.36 -0.80
C GLN A 11 -9.62 4.81 -0.98
N LYS A 12 -10.55 5.77 -1.14
CA LYS A 12 -10.19 7.19 -1.20
C LYS A 12 -9.62 7.68 0.13
N ASP A 13 -10.19 7.25 1.24
CA ASP A 13 -9.69 7.63 2.57
C ASP A 13 -8.30 7.08 2.83
N VAL A 14 -8.03 5.82 2.46
CA VAL A 14 -6.69 5.24 2.56
C VAL A 14 -5.71 5.99 1.66
N LEU A 15 -6.03 6.13 0.37
CA LEU A 15 -5.11 6.69 -0.64
C LEU A 15 -4.83 8.19 -0.48
N PHE A 16 -5.83 8.98 -0.07
CA PHE A 16 -5.75 10.43 -0.06
C PHE A 16 -5.76 11.04 1.35
N ASN A 17 -6.43 10.41 2.30
CA ASN A 17 -6.52 10.90 3.69
C ASN A 17 -5.53 10.17 4.62
N LYS A 18 -4.68 9.29 4.09
CA LYS A 18 -3.75 8.44 4.87
C LYS A 18 -4.46 7.68 5.98
N ALA A 19 -5.73 7.34 5.76
CA ALA A 19 -6.47 6.53 6.70
C ALA A 19 -5.83 5.14 6.74
N THR A 20 -5.64 4.60 7.94
CA THR A 20 -5.23 3.21 8.10
C THR A 20 -6.48 2.37 8.24
N GLU A 21 -6.72 1.45 7.29
CA GLU A 21 -7.77 0.43 7.44
C GLU A 21 -7.58 -0.32 8.75
N ALA A 22 -8.66 -0.77 9.38
CA ALA A 22 -8.54 -1.56 10.59
C ALA A 22 -7.73 -2.85 10.33
N PRO A 23 -6.88 -3.27 11.28
CA PRO A 23 -6.16 -4.53 11.14
C PRO A 23 -7.16 -5.66 10.93
N PHE A 24 -6.80 -6.61 10.05
CA PHE A 24 -7.60 -7.78 9.70
C PHE A 24 -8.87 -7.51 8.86
N SER A 25 -9.14 -6.26 8.43
CA SER A 25 -10.34 -5.94 7.64
C SER A 25 -10.11 -5.78 6.13
N GLY A 26 -8.85 -5.75 5.68
CA GLY A 26 -8.52 -5.53 4.28
C GLY A 26 -8.97 -6.69 3.40
N ALA A 27 -9.74 -6.41 2.34
CA ALA A 27 -10.27 -7.44 1.43
C ALA A 27 -9.17 -8.28 0.75
N LEU A 28 -7.94 -7.75 0.67
CA LEU A 28 -6.78 -8.40 0.06
C LEU A 28 -5.89 -9.17 1.05
N LEU A 29 -6.24 -9.16 2.34
CA LEU A 29 -5.44 -9.81 3.38
C LEU A 29 -5.27 -11.31 3.14
N HIS A 30 -6.38 -11.99 2.82
CA HIS A 30 -6.43 -13.42 2.49
C HIS A 30 -6.40 -13.69 0.98
N ASN A 31 -6.00 -12.70 0.17
CA ASN A 31 -5.86 -12.95 -1.25
C ASN A 31 -4.59 -13.76 -1.50
N ASP A 32 -4.79 -15.00 -1.95
CA ASP A 32 -3.73 -15.94 -2.36
C ASP A 32 -3.69 -16.12 -3.88
N GLU A 33 -4.44 -15.29 -4.62
CA GLU A 33 -4.41 -15.29 -6.08
C GLU A 33 -3.03 -14.86 -6.60
N SER A 34 -2.55 -15.60 -7.61
CA SER A 34 -1.30 -15.30 -8.29
C SER A 34 -1.49 -14.15 -9.27
N GLY A 35 -0.74 -13.05 -9.09
CA GLY A 35 -0.86 -11.87 -9.95
C GLY A 35 -0.06 -10.66 -9.46
N ALA A 36 -0.24 -9.54 -10.16
CA ALA A 36 0.29 -8.24 -9.77
C ALA A 36 -0.75 -7.47 -8.96
N TYR A 37 -0.34 -6.87 -7.86
CA TYR A 37 -1.13 -5.91 -7.10
C TYR A 37 -0.94 -4.53 -7.71
N THR A 38 -2.00 -3.97 -8.26
CA THR A 38 -2.00 -2.66 -8.90
C THR A 38 -2.52 -1.57 -7.96
N CYS A 39 -2.08 -0.34 -8.20
CA CYS A 39 -2.59 0.83 -7.52
C CYS A 39 -4.07 1.05 -7.87
N ALA A 40 -4.96 1.04 -6.89
CA ALA A 40 -6.39 1.25 -7.14
C ALA A 40 -6.71 2.61 -7.82
N ASN A 41 -5.83 3.61 -7.69
CA ASN A 41 -6.02 4.93 -8.32
C ASN A 41 -5.51 5.03 -9.76
N CYS A 42 -4.39 4.41 -10.11
CA CYS A 42 -3.73 4.63 -11.41
C CYS A 42 -3.38 3.34 -12.17
N ASP A 43 -3.79 2.19 -11.64
CA ASP A 43 -3.55 0.85 -12.19
C ASP A 43 -2.06 0.48 -12.38
N ALA A 44 -1.13 1.29 -11.86
CA ALA A 44 0.30 0.98 -11.87
C ALA A 44 0.58 -0.30 -11.07
N GLU A 45 1.40 -1.20 -11.58
CA GLU A 45 1.76 -2.44 -10.90
C GLU A 45 2.78 -2.16 -9.79
N LEU A 46 2.39 -2.43 -8.54
CA LEU A 46 3.16 -2.06 -7.35
C LEU A 46 3.91 -3.25 -6.75
N PHE A 47 3.20 -4.35 -6.54
CA PHE A 47 3.73 -5.56 -5.90
C PHE A 47 3.34 -6.79 -6.69
N MET A 48 4.04 -7.89 -6.47
CA MET A 48 3.73 -9.18 -7.07
C MET A 48 3.36 -10.17 -5.97
N SER A 49 2.42 -11.07 -6.23
CA SER A 49 1.93 -12.04 -5.24
C SER A 49 3.01 -13.00 -4.72
N ASP A 50 4.05 -13.26 -5.52
CA ASP A 50 5.25 -14.03 -5.13
C ASP A 50 6.10 -13.33 -4.07
N THR A 51 5.88 -12.03 -3.87
CA THR A 51 6.53 -11.22 -2.84
C THR A 51 5.67 -11.04 -1.58
N LYS A 52 4.42 -11.51 -1.62
CA LYS A 52 3.50 -11.48 -0.50
C LYS A 52 3.93 -12.53 0.53
N PHE A 53 3.94 -12.14 1.80
CA PHE A 53 4.14 -13.05 2.91
C PHE A 53 3.17 -12.72 4.03
N ASP A 54 2.84 -13.71 4.86
CA ASP A 54 2.04 -13.50 6.05
C ASP A 54 2.96 -13.04 7.19
N SER A 55 2.89 -11.75 7.52
CA SER A 55 3.62 -11.17 8.65
C SER A 55 2.86 -11.31 9.98
N GLY A 56 1.60 -11.77 9.96
CA GLY A 56 0.72 -11.77 11.13
C GLY A 56 0.32 -10.36 11.61
N SER A 57 0.65 -9.31 10.86
CA SER A 57 0.39 -7.90 11.23
C SER A 57 -1.07 -7.47 11.04
N GLY A 58 -1.85 -8.22 10.26
CA GLY A 58 -3.24 -7.87 9.91
C GLY A 58 -3.40 -7.06 8.62
N TRP A 59 -2.31 -6.80 7.89
CA TRP A 59 -2.33 -6.22 6.53
C TRP A 59 -1.48 -7.05 5.55
N PRO A 60 -1.81 -7.04 4.24
CA PRO A 60 -1.00 -7.73 3.23
C PRO A 60 0.42 -7.15 3.22
N SER A 61 1.39 -7.99 3.54
CA SER A 61 2.80 -7.61 3.66
C SER A 61 3.60 -8.13 2.48
N PHE A 62 4.50 -7.30 1.95
CA PHE A 62 5.35 -7.61 0.81
C PHE A 62 6.79 -7.29 1.15
N TYR A 63 7.73 -8.18 0.82
CA TYR A 63 9.15 -7.94 1.14
C TYR A 63 9.88 -7.13 0.07
N LYS A 64 9.30 -6.98 -1.13
CA LYS A 64 9.85 -6.11 -2.18
C LYS A 64 8.74 -5.60 -3.13
N PRO A 65 8.87 -4.38 -3.67
CA PRO A 65 8.03 -3.93 -4.77
C PRO A 65 8.38 -4.67 -6.06
N LYS A 66 7.47 -4.61 -7.05
CA LYS A 66 7.69 -5.19 -8.39
C LYS A 66 8.93 -4.59 -9.07
N ALA A 67 9.12 -3.29 -8.91
CA ALA A 67 10.27 -2.54 -9.40
C ALA A 67 10.63 -1.44 -8.40
N GLU A 68 11.90 -1.02 -8.35
CA GLU A 68 12.36 0.04 -7.45
C GLU A 68 11.69 1.40 -7.72
N ASP A 69 11.15 1.59 -8.93
CA ASP A 69 10.41 2.77 -9.34
C ASP A 69 8.88 2.59 -9.26
N ALA A 70 8.38 1.46 -8.78
CA ALA A 70 6.95 1.28 -8.59
C ALA A 70 6.40 2.09 -7.41
N VAL A 71 7.23 2.25 -6.36
CA VAL A 71 6.90 2.96 -5.12
C VAL A 71 7.92 4.04 -4.81
N GLU A 72 7.53 4.99 -3.98
CA GLU A 72 8.39 6.03 -3.43
C GLU A 72 8.32 5.97 -1.91
N LEU A 73 9.47 6.10 -1.26
CA LEU A 73 9.60 6.12 0.19
C LEU A 73 9.67 7.56 0.66
N VAL A 74 8.71 7.95 1.50
CA VAL A 74 8.58 9.31 2.04
C VAL A 74 8.73 9.25 3.55
N THR A 75 9.51 10.14 4.14
CA THR A 75 9.62 10.21 5.60
C THR A 75 8.31 10.75 6.19
N ASP A 76 7.66 9.95 7.02
CA ASP A 76 6.46 10.31 7.78
C ASP A 76 6.83 10.60 9.24
N ILE A 77 6.70 11.87 9.62
CA ILE A 77 6.95 12.36 10.99
C ILE A 77 5.65 12.59 11.78
N SER A 78 4.52 12.07 11.29
CA SER A 78 3.22 12.22 11.95
C SER A 78 3.14 11.46 13.28
N HIS A 79 2.19 11.86 14.13
CA HIS A 79 1.94 11.25 15.44
C HIS A 79 3.16 11.20 16.38
N GLY A 80 4.18 12.04 16.15
CA GLY A 80 5.39 12.07 16.97
C GLY A 80 6.33 10.88 16.76
N MET A 81 6.12 10.10 15.70
CA MET A 81 6.95 8.96 15.31
C MET A 81 7.66 9.27 14.00
N VAL A 82 8.85 8.70 13.79
CA VAL A 82 9.54 8.74 12.49
C VAL A 82 9.34 7.38 11.84
N ARG A 83 8.57 7.35 10.76
CA ARG A 83 8.27 6.16 9.97
C ARG A 83 8.61 6.42 8.51
N THR A 84 8.73 5.36 7.73
CA THR A 84 8.89 5.47 6.28
C THR A 84 7.54 5.14 5.64
N GLU A 85 6.86 6.14 5.10
CA GLU A 85 5.63 5.96 4.32
C GLU A 85 5.97 5.47 2.92
N VAL A 86 5.19 4.50 2.42
CA VAL A 86 5.28 4.01 1.06
C VAL A 86 4.12 4.62 0.27
N VAL A 87 4.44 5.32 -0.81
CA VAL A 87 3.45 5.90 -1.73
C VAL A 87 3.65 5.36 -3.14
N CYS A 88 2.58 5.36 -3.94
CA CYS A 88 2.68 5.02 -5.35
C CYS A 88 3.45 6.12 -6.08
N LYS A 89 4.58 5.78 -6.73
CA LYS A 89 5.40 6.78 -7.45
C LYS A 89 4.66 7.44 -8.61
N SER A 90 3.73 6.71 -9.25
CA SER A 90 2.99 7.20 -10.42
C SER A 90 1.91 8.23 -10.08
N CYS A 91 1.25 8.09 -8.93
CA CYS A 91 0.11 8.97 -8.58
C CYS A 91 0.18 9.62 -7.20
N GLY A 92 1.18 9.28 -6.38
CA GLY A 92 1.36 9.78 -5.02
C GLY A 92 0.37 9.22 -3.99
N GLY A 93 -0.44 8.21 -4.35
CA GLY A 93 -1.40 7.60 -3.43
C GLY A 93 -0.71 6.86 -2.28
N HIS A 94 -1.21 7.04 -1.06
CA HIS A 94 -0.71 6.36 0.13
C HIS A 94 -0.96 4.85 0.04
N LEU A 95 0.10 4.04 0.27
CA LEU A 95 0.02 2.58 0.24
C LEU A 95 0.20 1.95 1.63
N GLY A 96 0.95 2.60 2.52
CA GLY A 96 1.21 2.13 3.88
C GLY A 96 2.55 2.63 4.39
N HIS A 97 3.20 1.83 5.24
CA HIS A 97 4.50 2.14 5.82
C HIS A 97 5.46 0.95 5.70
N LEU A 98 6.74 1.26 5.52
CA LEU A 98 7.85 0.33 5.60
C LEU A 98 8.33 0.27 7.05
N PHE A 99 8.45 -0.94 7.56
CA PHE A 99 8.99 -1.24 8.89
C PHE A 99 10.25 -2.09 8.70
N ASP A 100 11.35 -1.72 9.36
CA ASP A 100 12.66 -2.42 9.29
C ASP A 100 12.72 -3.66 10.22
N ASP A 101 11.57 -4.28 10.46
CA ASP A 101 11.40 -5.26 11.53
C ASP A 101 11.65 -6.71 11.05
N ALA A 102 12.22 -6.90 9.86
CA ALA A 102 12.40 -8.21 9.20
C ALA A 102 13.82 -8.42 8.64
#